data_AF-A0A520DRN0-F1
#
_entry.id   AF-A0A520DRN0-F1
#
_cell.length_a   1.000
_cell.length_b   1.000
_cell.length_c   1.000
_cell.angle_alpha   90.00
_cell.angle_beta   90.00
_cell.angle_gamma   90.00
#
_symmetry.space_group_name_H-M   'P 1'
#
loop_
_entity.id
_entity.type
_entity.pdbx_description
1 polymer ?
#
loop_
_entity_poly.entity_id
_entity_poly.type
_entity_poly.pdbx_seq_one_letter_code
_entity_poly.pdbx_strand_id
1 'polypeptide(L)' 'MLRSNKGLSLRALASNCDIDDSKISKIENGKFNIKLSTIVELAKGLGVEPRDLMDF' A
#
# COMPACT_ATOMS: atom_id res chain seq x y z
N MET A 1 10.43 3.61 1.23
CA MET A 1 9.08 3.00 1.09
C MET A 1 8.66 2.44 2.44
N LEU A 2 7.48 2.80 2.94
CA LEU A 2 6.99 2.39 4.26
C LEU A 2 6.99 0.85 4.45
N ARG A 3 6.77 0.06 3.38
CA ARG A 3 6.91 -1.41 3.43
C ARG A 3 8.35 -1.89 3.69
N SER A 4 9.35 -1.23 3.11
CA SER A 4 10.76 -1.64 3.22
C SER A 4 11.28 -1.39 4.62
N ASN A 5 10.84 -0.31 5.27
CA ASN A 5 11.14 -0.03 6.68
C ASN A 5 10.51 -1.08 7.62
N LYS A 6 9.40 -1.72 7.23
CA LYS A 6 8.76 -2.80 7.98
C LYS A 6 9.24 -4.20 7.57
N GLY A 7 10.19 -4.32 6.64
CA GLY A 7 10.64 -5.62 6.12
C GLY A 7 9.55 -6.41 5.37
N LEU A 8 8.48 -5.75 4.93
CA LEU A 8 7.35 -6.39 4.28
C LEU A 8 7.61 -6.57 2.78
N SER A 9 7.46 -7.80 2.30
CA SER A 9 7.41 -8.09 0.86
C SER A 9 6.07 -7.64 0.28
N LEU A 10 6.02 -7.41 -1.05
CA LEU A 10 4.78 -7.10 -1.77
C LEU A 10 3.68 -8.12 -1.50
N ARG A 11 4.05 -9.41 -1.44
CA ARG A 11 3.11 -10.51 -1.12
C ARG A 11 2.66 -10.49 0.34
N ALA A 12 3.55 -10.19 1.28
CA ALA A 12 3.18 -10.08 2.69
C ALA A 12 2.21 -8.91 2.90
N LEU A 13 2.46 -7.78 2.22
CA LEU A 13 1.55 -6.65 2.24
C LEU A 13 0.21 -7.00 1.56
N ALA A 14 0.22 -7.64 0.39
CA ALA A 14 -0.98 -8.14 -0.29
C ALA A 14 -1.74 -9.23 0.50
N SER A 15 -1.09 -9.89 1.45
CA SER A 15 -1.78 -10.84 2.35
C SER A 15 -2.42 -10.14 3.53
N ASN A 16 -1.90 -8.97 3.91
CA ASN A 16 -2.42 -8.13 5.00
C ASN A 16 -3.48 -7.11 4.52
N CYS A 17 -3.54 -6.85 3.22
CA CYS A 17 -4.53 -6.00 2.57
C CYS A 17 -5.37 -6.86 1.63
N ASP A 18 -6.66 -6.54 1.42
CA ASP A 18 -7.45 -7.19 0.37
C ASP A 18 -7.14 -6.57 -1.03
N ILE A 19 -5.85 -6.39 -1.30
CA ILE A 19 -5.33 -5.70 -2.47
C ILE A 19 -4.35 -6.63 -3.19
N ASP A 20 -4.63 -6.90 -4.47
CA ASP A 20 -3.72 -7.63 -5.34
C ASP A 20 -2.32 -7.00 -5.39
N ASP A 21 -1.29 -7.84 -5.40
CA ASP A 21 0.11 -7.48 -5.61
C ASP A 21 0.33 -6.58 -6.84
N SER A 22 -0.44 -6.83 -7.90
CA SER A 22 -0.46 -6.06 -9.15
C SER A 22 -0.98 -4.63 -8.96
N LYS A 23 -1.93 -4.40 -8.04
CA LYS A 23 -2.37 -3.05 -7.66
C LYS A 23 -1.28 -2.37 -6.84
N ILE A 24 -0.72 -3.05 -5.85
CA ILE A 24 0.35 -2.49 -5.02
C ILE A 24 1.53 -2.04 -5.90
N SER A 25 1.99 -2.90 -6.81
CA SER A 25 3.05 -2.53 -7.77
C SER A 25 2.72 -1.29 -8.61
N LYS A 26 1.46 -1.08 -9.02
CA LYS A 26 1.05 0.14 -9.74
C LYS A 26 1.08 1.40 -8.86
N ILE A 27 0.73 1.25 -7.58
CA ILE A 27 0.80 2.32 -6.57
C ILE A 27 2.26 2.73 -6.38
N GLU A 28 3.13 1.75 -6.22
CA GLU A 28 4.56 1.94 -6.03
C GLU A 28 5.26 2.54 -7.26
N ASN A 29 4.79 2.20 -8.46
CA ASN A 29 5.29 2.76 -9.72
C ASN A 29 4.61 4.09 -10.10
N GLY A 30 3.87 4.74 -9.19
CA GLY A 30 3.36 6.10 -9.40
C GLY A 30 2.18 6.22 -10.38
N LYS A 31 1.45 5.15 -10.70
CA LYS A 31 0.18 5.25 -11.44
C LYS A 31 -0.94 5.70 -10.49
N PHE A 32 -0.94 7.00 -10.18
CA PHE A 32 -1.70 7.69 -9.13
C PHE A 32 -3.23 7.82 -9.35
N ASN A 33 -3.87 6.90 -10.07
CA ASN A 33 -5.34 6.89 -10.20
C ASN A 33 -5.95 5.70 -9.44
N ILE A 34 -5.57 5.55 -8.18
CA ILE A 34 -6.14 4.55 -7.26
C ILE A 34 -7.27 5.16 -6.45
N LYS A 35 -8.26 4.33 -6.11
CA LYS A 35 -9.39 4.78 -5.28
C LYS A 35 -8.90 5.02 -3.86
N LEU A 36 -9.53 5.98 -3.17
CA LEU A 36 -9.29 6.23 -1.75
C LEU A 36 -9.48 4.95 -0.90
N SER A 37 -10.42 4.09 -1.28
CA SER A 37 -10.64 2.79 -0.64
C SER A 37 -9.39 1.89 -0.66
N THR A 38 -8.63 1.90 -1.77
CA THR A 38 -7.38 1.14 -1.90
C THR A 38 -6.29 1.73 -1.00
N ILE A 39 -6.23 3.05 -0.84
CA ILE A 39 -5.28 3.69 0.07
C ILE A 39 -5.58 3.31 1.52
N VAL A 40 -6.86 3.30 1.91
CA VAL A 40 -7.30 2.92 3.26
C VAL A 40 -6.97 1.45 3.56
N GLU A 41 -7.21 0.55 2.62
CA GLU A 41 -6.83 -0.86 2.79
C GLU A 41 -5.32 -1.07 2.84
N LEU A 42 -4.56 -0.33 2.03
CA LEU A 42 -3.10 -0.40 2.05
C LEU A 42 -2.53 0.10 3.37
N ALA A 43 -3.10 1.19 3.88
CA ALA A 43 -2.77 1.76 5.20
C ALA A 43 -3.06 0.76 6.32
N LYS A 44 -4.21 0.08 6.27
CA LYS A 44 -4.57 -0.99 7.21
C LYS A 44 -3.56 -2.13 7.19
N GLY A 45 -3.21 -2.68 6.02
CA GLY A 45 -2.25 -3.79 5.97
C GLY A 45 -0.80 -3.38 6.23
N LEU A 46 -0.47 -2.10 6.07
CA LEU A 46 0.78 -1.52 6.56
C LEU A 46 0.75 -1.18 8.05
N GLY A 47 -0.43 -1.10 8.69
CA GLY A 47 -0.60 -0.60 10.04
C GLY A 47 -0.09 0.84 10.19
N VAL A 48 -0.47 1.72 9.27
CA VAL A 48 -0.17 3.16 9.25
C VAL A 48 -1.46 3.93 8.92
N GLU A 49 -1.45 5.25 9.08
CA GLU A 49 -2.60 6.05 8.66
C GLU A 49 -2.57 6.29 7.14
N PRO A 50 -3.73 6.37 6.45
CA PRO A 50 -3.79 6.65 5.01
C PRO A 50 -3.08 7.94 4.60
N ARG A 51 -3.04 8.93 5.51
CA ARG A 51 -2.33 10.19 5.32
C ARG A 51 -0.82 10.01 5.17
N ASP A 52 -0.22 9.05 5.90
CA ASP A 52 1.20 8.75 5.81
C ASP A 52 1.59 8.19 4.43
N LEU A 53 0.61 7.70 3.67
CA LEU A 53 0.79 7.24 2.28
C LEU A 53 0.62 8.37 1.25
N MET A 54 0.01 9.50 1.64
CA MET A 54 -0.28 10.63 0.77
C MET A 54 0.74 11.78 0.93
N ASP A 55 1.50 11.81 2.03
CA ASP A 55 2.50 12.85 2.33
C ASP A 55 3.86 12.62 1.60
N PHE A 56 3.87 12.11 0.36
CA PHE A 56 5.09 11.83 -0.44
C PHE A 56 5.14 12.57 -1.78
#